data_AF-A0A9X4RW93-F1
#
_entry.id   AF-A0A9X4RW93-F1
#
_cell.length_a   1.000
_cell.length_b   1.000
_cell.length_c   1.000
_cell.angle_alpha   90.00
_cell.angle_beta   90.00
_cell.angle_gamma   90.00
#
_symmetry.space_group_name_H-M   'P 1'
#
loop_
_entity.id
_entity.type
_entity.pdbx_description
1 polymer ?
#
loop_
_entity_poly.entity_id
_entity_poly.type
_entity_poly.pdbx_seq_one_letter_code
_entity_poly.pdbx_strand_id
1 'polypeptide(L)'
;MAKNTSLKKIEEELEWVSKDTVDQSASNQWMRWVEFGLPLVLISAAILYLLIGKSTATRNQNNQVEDQVMESVSRTHSYLDEIEGAKPAKPFDWTVGKYDAVKIDAEVENSMTLAEFTQEYGLADSYEESTMISDGSSVVTATYRSEDFGQDVTFWFNMSNGAYRIYQKSFYNLVDENYPEATDENFVFKWDQATIDALALDQSPEEIMEQYGLPTYARQNGMQDYRQLGMMYQEDNDPESTINSIHLVFMQNDQGEYRLKSKEGVFRD
;
A
#
# COMPACT_ATOMS: atom_id res chain seq x y z
N MET A 1 44.96 20.86 -20.72
CA MET A 1 44.33 21.00 -19.38
C MET A 1 43.00 21.74 -19.51
N ALA A 2 41.97 21.08 -20.00
CA ALA A 2 40.64 21.69 -20.21
C ALA A 2 39.54 20.64 -20.08
N LYS A 3 39.38 20.09 -18.86
CA LYS A 3 38.32 19.11 -18.55
C LYS A 3 37.60 19.34 -17.23
N ASN A 4 37.87 20.44 -16.52
CA ASN A 4 37.32 20.71 -15.19
C ASN A 4 36.34 21.89 -15.13
N THR A 5 35.96 22.48 -16.26
CA THR A 5 35.10 23.68 -16.27
C THR A 5 33.62 23.35 -16.51
N SER A 6 33.29 22.17 -17.08
CA SER A 6 31.88 21.82 -17.36
C SER A 6 31.15 21.18 -16.16
N LEU A 7 31.87 20.46 -15.29
CA LEU A 7 31.29 19.84 -14.09
C LEU A 7 30.87 20.89 -13.06
N LYS A 8 31.70 21.92 -12.83
CA LYS A 8 31.39 23.02 -11.91
C LYS A 8 30.15 23.83 -12.32
N LYS A 9 29.90 23.97 -13.62
CA LYS A 9 28.75 24.72 -14.13
C LYS A 9 27.44 23.94 -14.00
N ILE A 10 27.50 22.62 -14.03
CA ILE A 10 26.34 21.74 -13.81
C ILE A 10 26.01 21.66 -12.30
N GLU A 11 27.03 21.66 -11.43
CA GLU A 11 26.84 21.72 -9.97
C GLU A 11 26.21 23.06 -9.51
N GLU A 12 26.64 24.20 -10.08
CA GLU A 12 26.06 25.51 -9.77
C GLU A 12 24.60 25.67 -10.29
N GLU A 13 24.24 25.04 -11.42
CA GLU A 13 22.86 25.05 -11.93
C GLU A 13 21.93 24.12 -11.13
N LEU A 14 22.44 23.01 -10.57
CA LEU A 14 21.68 22.14 -9.66
C LEU A 14 21.45 22.78 -8.28
N GLU A 15 22.41 23.54 -7.76
CA GLU A 15 22.21 24.31 -6.51
C GLU A 15 21.20 25.46 -6.67
N TRP A 16 21.07 26.05 -7.86
CA TRP A 16 20.10 27.11 -8.12
C TRP A 16 18.67 26.57 -8.27
N VAL A 17 18.48 25.44 -8.98
CA VAL A 17 17.17 24.77 -9.11
C VAL A 17 16.68 24.22 -7.75
N SER A 18 17.58 23.78 -6.89
CA SER A 18 17.26 23.39 -5.51
C SER A 18 16.75 24.54 -4.66
N LYS A 19 17.03 25.81 -5.00
CA LYS A 19 16.72 26.97 -4.17
C LYS A 19 15.41 27.67 -4.55
N ASP A 20 14.96 27.55 -5.80
CA ASP A 20 13.79 28.25 -6.32
C ASP A 20 12.52 27.38 -6.46
N THR A 21 12.52 26.15 -5.93
CA THR A 21 11.32 25.27 -5.93
C THR A 21 10.76 24.94 -4.55
N VAL A 22 10.97 25.83 -3.58
CA VAL A 22 10.34 25.71 -2.26
C VAL A 22 9.17 26.69 -2.18
N ASP A 23 8.03 26.28 -2.74
CA ASP A 23 6.74 26.79 -2.26
C ASP A 23 6.47 26.08 -0.92
N GLN A 24 6.92 26.76 0.14
CA GLN A 24 7.03 26.26 1.51
C GLN A 24 5.68 26.08 2.23
N SER A 25 4.56 26.18 1.50
CA SER A 25 3.21 26.03 2.05
C SER A 25 2.68 24.59 1.95
N ALA A 26 3.02 23.86 0.88
CA ALA A 26 2.56 22.48 0.66
C ALA A 26 3.48 21.42 1.30
N SER A 27 4.77 21.71 1.46
CA SER A 27 5.75 20.76 2.03
C SER A 27 5.59 20.54 3.54
N ASN A 28 4.89 21.44 4.23
CA ASN A 28 4.77 21.41 5.69
C ASN A 28 3.57 20.60 6.20
N GLN A 29 2.64 20.19 5.34
CA GLN A 29 1.54 19.29 5.72
C GLN A 29 1.99 17.81 5.70
N TRP A 30 2.79 17.41 4.72
CA TRP A 30 3.26 16.02 4.60
C TRP A 30 4.32 15.63 5.64
N MET A 31 5.14 16.58 6.11
CA MET A 31 6.16 16.29 7.14
C MET A 31 5.60 16.18 8.57
N ARG A 32 4.40 16.70 8.87
CA ARG A 32 3.82 16.59 10.23
C ARG A 32 3.34 15.17 10.57
N TRP A 33 3.07 14.34 9.55
CA TRP A 33 2.68 12.93 9.72
C TRP A 33 3.87 11.97 9.79
N VAL A 34 5.06 12.41 9.40
CA VAL A 34 6.28 11.58 9.39
C VAL A 34 6.97 11.57 10.77
N GLU A 35 6.67 12.52 11.66
CA GLU A 35 7.36 12.64 12.96
C GLU A 35 6.77 11.80 14.11
N PHE A 36 5.61 11.15 13.95
CA PHE A 36 4.99 10.32 15.02
C PHE A 36 4.79 8.84 14.66
N GLY A 37 5.54 8.32 13.68
CA GLY A 37 5.45 6.91 13.29
C GLY A 37 6.74 6.38 12.69
N LEU A 38 7.74 6.06 13.51
CA LEU A 38 8.85 5.19 13.11
C LEU A 38 8.78 3.90 13.93
N PRO A 39 8.77 2.73 13.26
CA PRO A 39 9.88 2.37 12.37
C PRO A 39 9.44 2.02 10.95
N LEU A 40 9.56 2.98 10.02
CA LEU A 40 9.41 2.77 8.57
C LEU A 40 10.73 2.41 7.84
N VAL A 41 11.78 1.97 8.55
CA VAL A 41 13.10 1.70 7.93
C VAL A 41 13.44 0.21 7.77
N LEU A 42 12.52 -0.74 7.98
CA LEU A 42 12.83 -2.18 7.80
C LEU A 42 12.06 -2.92 6.70
N ILE A 43 11.14 -2.28 5.97
CA ILE A 43 10.41 -2.96 4.89
C ILE A 43 11.21 -2.99 3.57
N SER A 44 12.23 -2.14 3.40
CA SER A 44 13.11 -2.16 2.22
C SER A 44 14.14 -3.30 2.23
N ALA A 45 14.34 -4.01 3.34
CA ALA A 45 15.30 -5.13 3.41
C ALA A 45 14.65 -6.52 3.31
N ALA A 46 13.34 -6.66 3.57
CA ALA A 46 12.64 -7.94 3.47
C ALA A 46 12.38 -8.38 2.02
N ILE A 47 12.31 -7.42 1.08
CA ILE A 47 12.14 -7.69 -0.36
C ILE A 47 13.37 -8.41 -0.96
N LEU A 48 14.55 -8.33 -0.32
CA LEU A 48 15.77 -8.94 -0.84
C LEU A 48 16.03 -10.38 -0.33
N TYR A 49 15.35 -10.85 0.71
CA TYR A 49 15.71 -12.11 1.39
C TYR A 49 14.94 -13.37 0.97
N LEU A 50 13.90 -13.25 0.14
CA LEU A 50 13.12 -14.42 -0.33
C LEU A 50 13.63 -15.03 -1.67
N LEU A 51 14.76 -14.55 -2.21
CA LEU A 51 15.30 -15.00 -3.51
C LEU A 51 16.33 -16.15 -3.44
N ILE A 52 16.56 -16.79 -2.29
CA ILE A 52 17.56 -17.86 -2.16
C ILE A 52 16.90 -19.23 -1.97
N GLY A 53 16.60 -19.90 -3.09
CA GLY A 53 16.03 -21.25 -3.14
C GLY A 53 16.72 -22.17 -4.14
N LYS A 54 17.91 -22.66 -3.77
CA LYS A 54 18.66 -23.87 -4.20
C LYS A 54 18.45 -24.48 -5.60
N SER A 55 19.54 -24.48 -6.34
CA SER A 55 19.80 -25.25 -7.56
C SER A 55 19.89 -26.77 -7.32
N THR A 56 19.34 -27.57 -8.24
CA THR A 56 19.99 -28.80 -8.75
C THR A 56 19.49 -29.21 -10.16
N ALA A 57 20.47 -29.54 -11.02
CA ALA A 57 20.50 -30.57 -12.08
C ALA A 57 19.75 -30.42 -13.44
N THR A 58 20.53 -30.11 -14.47
CA THR A 58 20.77 -30.85 -15.75
C THR A 58 19.64 -31.20 -16.75
N ARG A 59 19.63 -30.43 -17.86
CA ARG A 59 19.55 -30.79 -19.32
C ARG A 59 18.26 -31.42 -19.90
N ASN A 60 17.61 -30.69 -20.84
CA ASN A 60 17.18 -31.25 -22.13
C ASN A 60 16.86 -30.17 -23.19
N GLN A 61 17.26 -30.40 -24.45
CA GLN A 61 17.22 -29.44 -25.57
C GLN A 61 15.83 -29.20 -26.20
N ASN A 62 14.73 -29.64 -25.58
CA ASN A 62 13.38 -29.24 -26.00
C ASN A 62 12.96 -27.89 -25.39
N ASN A 63 13.45 -27.58 -24.18
CA ASN A 63 13.12 -26.33 -23.50
C ASN A 63 13.63 -25.11 -24.26
N GLN A 64 14.74 -25.20 -25.01
CA GLN A 64 15.28 -24.02 -25.69
C GLN A 64 14.35 -23.42 -26.74
N VAL A 65 13.46 -24.21 -27.36
CA VAL A 65 12.49 -23.68 -28.33
C VAL A 65 11.28 -23.10 -27.63
N GLU A 66 10.76 -23.77 -26.60
CA GLU A 66 9.66 -23.26 -25.77
C GLU A 66 10.07 -22.01 -24.97
N ASP A 67 11.26 -22.01 -24.37
CA ASP A 67 11.85 -20.90 -23.63
C ASP A 67 12.07 -19.69 -24.55
N GLN A 68 12.58 -19.90 -25.78
CA GLN A 68 12.73 -18.81 -26.76
C GLN A 68 11.37 -18.28 -27.25
N VAL A 69 10.37 -19.15 -27.42
CA VAL A 69 9.01 -18.74 -27.79
C VAL A 69 8.34 -17.98 -26.65
N MET A 70 8.45 -18.46 -25.40
CA MET A 70 7.96 -17.77 -24.20
C MET A 70 8.64 -16.41 -24.00
N GLU A 71 9.97 -16.35 -24.14
CA GLU A 71 10.75 -15.11 -24.00
C GLU A 71 10.48 -14.11 -25.14
N SER A 72 10.09 -14.58 -26.33
CA SER A 72 9.71 -13.70 -27.45
C SER A 72 8.26 -13.23 -27.37
N VAL A 73 7.33 -14.07 -26.90
CA VAL A 73 5.94 -13.69 -26.60
C VAL A 73 5.92 -12.66 -25.45
N SER A 74 6.68 -12.90 -24.37
CA SER A 74 6.81 -11.96 -23.25
C SER A 74 7.38 -10.60 -23.64
N ARG A 75 8.21 -10.51 -24.69
CA ARG A 75 8.78 -9.24 -25.18
C ARG A 75 7.91 -8.50 -26.17
N THR A 76 6.89 -9.16 -26.73
CA THR A 76 6.00 -8.58 -27.75
C THR A 76 4.63 -8.23 -27.17
N HIS A 77 4.20 -8.90 -26.10
CA HIS A 77 2.92 -8.67 -25.47
C HIS A 77 2.96 -7.45 -24.54
N SER A 78 2.51 -6.32 -25.06
CA SER A 78 2.45 -5.05 -24.32
C SER A 78 1.20 -5.01 -23.45
N TYR A 79 1.34 -4.55 -22.21
CA TYR A 79 0.19 -4.34 -21.33
C TYR A 79 -0.79 -3.30 -21.88
N LEU A 80 -0.30 -2.38 -22.74
CA LEU A 80 -1.11 -1.37 -23.39
C LEU A 80 -2.20 -2.01 -24.27
N ASP A 81 -1.92 -3.17 -24.87
CA ASP A 81 -2.87 -3.89 -25.71
C ASP A 81 -3.99 -4.51 -24.86
N GLU A 82 -3.71 -4.90 -23.60
CA GLU A 82 -4.71 -5.45 -22.69
C GLU A 82 -5.64 -4.40 -22.08
N ILE A 83 -5.19 -3.15 -21.98
CA ILE A 83 -5.99 -2.04 -21.44
C ILE A 83 -6.60 -1.16 -22.55
N GLU A 84 -6.33 -1.47 -23.82
CA GLU A 84 -6.90 -0.75 -24.96
C GLU A 84 -8.44 -0.87 -24.97
N GLY A 85 -9.13 0.27 -25.10
CA GLY A 85 -10.58 0.32 -25.12
C GLY A 85 -11.25 0.13 -23.75
N ALA A 86 -10.47 0.04 -22.68
CA ALA A 86 -11.00 -0.01 -21.32
C ALA A 86 -11.71 1.29 -20.92
N LYS A 87 -12.58 1.18 -19.91
CA LYS A 87 -13.29 2.34 -19.34
C LYS A 87 -12.28 3.32 -18.74
N PRO A 88 -12.53 4.64 -18.82
CA PRO A 88 -11.67 5.63 -18.16
C PRO A 88 -11.56 5.36 -16.66
N ALA A 89 -10.50 5.89 -16.06
CA ALA A 89 -10.33 5.87 -14.61
C ALA A 89 -11.58 6.46 -13.93
N LYS A 90 -12.05 5.76 -12.90
CA LYS A 90 -13.19 6.19 -12.09
C LYS A 90 -12.68 6.96 -10.87
N PRO A 91 -13.49 7.84 -10.27
CA PRO A 91 -13.20 8.38 -8.95
C PRO A 91 -12.90 7.25 -7.96
N PHE A 92 -11.94 7.48 -7.07
CA PHE A 92 -11.55 6.49 -6.08
C PHE A 92 -12.73 6.09 -5.18
N ASP A 93 -13.10 4.83 -5.22
CA ASP A 93 -14.23 4.28 -4.47
C ASP A 93 -13.90 2.94 -3.79
N TRP A 94 -12.61 2.62 -3.65
CA TRP A 94 -12.14 1.39 -3.03
C TRP A 94 -12.38 1.37 -1.53
N THR A 95 -12.82 0.21 -1.04
CA THR A 95 -12.98 -0.10 0.39
C THR A 95 -12.30 -1.44 0.68
N VAL A 96 -12.06 -1.77 1.95
CA VAL A 96 -11.52 -3.10 2.33
C VAL A 96 -12.38 -4.22 1.75
N GLY A 97 -13.71 -4.10 1.82
CA GLY A 97 -14.64 -5.08 1.25
C GLY A 97 -14.50 -5.25 -0.26
N LYS A 98 -14.39 -4.14 -1.03
CA LYS A 98 -14.16 -4.22 -2.48
C LYS A 98 -12.80 -4.83 -2.81
N TYR A 99 -11.76 -4.45 -2.07
CA TYR A 99 -10.43 -5.01 -2.22
C TYR A 99 -10.44 -6.53 -1.96
N ASP A 100 -11.11 -7.01 -0.92
CA ASP A 100 -11.18 -8.44 -0.58
C ASP A 100 -12.05 -9.26 -1.56
N ALA A 101 -12.95 -8.61 -2.29
CA ALA A 101 -13.71 -9.23 -3.37
C ALA A 101 -12.83 -9.64 -4.56
N VAL A 102 -11.74 -8.90 -4.83
CA VAL A 102 -10.75 -9.28 -5.85
C VAL A 102 -10.06 -10.58 -5.45
N LYS A 103 -10.32 -11.66 -6.18
CA LYS A 103 -9.73 -12.98 -5.92
C LYS A 103 -8.43 -13.16 -6.69
N ILE A 104 -7.47 -13.75 -6.00
CA ILE A 104 -6.23 -14.28 -6.59
C ILE A 104 -6.31 -15.77 -6.39
N ASP A 105 -6.27 -16.51 -7.49
CA ASP A 105 -6.29 -17.97 -7.44
C ASP A 105 -4.93 -18.50 -6.96
N ALA A 106 -4.93 -19.68 -6.34
CA ALA A 106 -3.68 -20.32 -5.92
C ALA A 106 -2.80 -20.67 -7.14
N GLU A 107 -3.43 -20.98 -8.27
CA GLU A 107 -2.79 -21.12 -9.56
C GLU A 107 -2.95 -19.81 -10.33
N VAL A 108 -1.87 -19.03 -10.47
CA VAL A 108 -1.88 -17.70 -11.12
C VAL A 108 -2.53 -17.73 -12.51
N GLU A 109 -2.43 -18.84 -13.24
CA GLU A 109 -3.05 -19.04 -14.56
C GLU A 109 -4.58 -18.91 -14.54
N ASN A 110 -5.22 -19.16 -13.40
CA ASN A 110 -6.67 -19.06 -13.20
C ASN A 110 -7.10 -17.69 -12.63
N SER A 111 -6.15 -16.85 -12.21
CA SER A 111 -6.42 -15.50 -11.73
C SER A 111 -6.89 -14.59 -12.86
N MET A 112 -7.66 -13.55 -12.51
CA MET A 112 -8.15 -12.53 -13.43
C MET A 112 -7.01 -11.89 -14.25
N THR A 113 -7.22 -11.71 -15.55
CA THR A 113 -6.29 -10.97 -16.43
C THR A 113 -6.36 -9.47 -16.19
N LEU A 114 -5.33 -8.73 -16.60
CA LEU A 114 -5.33 -7.27 -16.58
C LEU A 114 -6.47 -6.71 -17.43
N ALA A 115 -6.74 -7.31 -18.59
CA ALA A 115 -7.87 -6.94 -19.44
C ALA A 115 -9.23 -7.10 -18.72
N GLU A 116 -9.49 -8.26 -18.11
CA GLU A 116 -10.72 -8.51 -17.34
C GLU A 116 -10.83 -7.55 -16.14
N PHE A 117 -9.72 -7.36 -15.41
CA PHE A 117 -9.65 -6.47 -14.26
C PHE A 117 -9.98 -5.03 -14.65
N THR A 118 -9.35 -4.53 -15.70
CA THR A 118 -9.55 -3.16 -16.17
C THR A 118 -10.97 -2.96 -16.74
N GLN A 119 -11.56 -3.99 -17.33
CA GLN A 119 -12.96 -3.94 -17.79
C GLN A 119 -13.96 -3.85 -16.63
N GLU A 120 -13.69 -4.53 -15.51
CA GLU A 120 -14.51 -4.53 -14.31
C GLU A 120 -14.32 -3.24 -13.49
N TYR A 121 -13.07 -2.95 -13.12
CA TYR A 121 -12.73 -1.90 -12.17
C TYR A 121 -12.48 -0.53 -12.86
N GLY A 122 -12.13 -0.51 -14.14
CA GLY A 122 -11.74 0.69 -14.89
C GLY A 122 -10.23 0.79 -15.06
N LEU A 123 -9.75 1.82 -15.76
CA LEU A 123 -8.32 2.13 -15.81
C LEU A 123 -7.81 2.56 -14.43
N ALA A 124 -6.59 2.14 -14.10
CA ALA A 124 -5.86 2.65 -12.94
C ALA A 124 -5.33 4.06 -13.19
N ASP A 125 -5.00 4.78 -12.12
CA ASP A 125 -4.41 6.12 -12.20
C ASP A 125 -2.98 6.10 -12.72
N SER A 126 -2.25 5.01 -12.47
CA SER A 126 -0.91 4.79 -13.01
C SER A 126 -0.60 3.32 -13.24
N TYR A 127 0.22 3.06 -14.26
CA TYR A 127 0.80 1.77 -14.56
C TYR A 127 2.34 1.83 -14.54
N GLU A 128 2.99 0.82 -13.97
CA GLU A 128 4.45 0.65 -14.02
C GLU A 128 4.79 -0.77 -14.49
N GLU A 129 5.73 -0.88 -15.43
CA GLU A 129 6.22 -2.16 -15.93
C GLU A 129 7.63 -2.44 -15.39
N SER A 130 7.83 -3.64 -14.87
CA SER A 130 9.10 -4.11 -14.30
C SER A 130 9.35 -5.56 -14.69
N THR A 131 10.48 -6.11 -14.28
CA THR A 131 10.86 -7.50 -14.59
C THR A 131 11.14 -8.25 -13.29
N MET A 132 10.54 -9.44 -13.12
CA MET A 132 10.83 -10.30 -11.97
C MET A 132 12.29 -10.77 -11.99
N ILE A 133 12.95 -10.65 -10.84
CA ILE A 133 14.36 -11.07 -10.69
C ILE A 133 14.48 -12.61 -10.78
N SER A 134 13.45 -13.35 -10.35
CA SER A 134 13.47 -14.81 -10.24
C SER A 134 13.56 -15.52 -11.59
N ASP A 135 12.75 -15.10 -12.56
CA ASP A 135 12.52 -15.81 -13.83
C ASP A 135 12.50 -14.87 -15.05
N GLY A 136 12.62 -13.56 -14.84
CA GLY A 136 12.64 -12.58 -15.92
C GLY A 136 11.29 -12.26 -16.52
N SER A 137 10.17 -12.69 -15.92
CA SER A 137 8.83 -12.38 -16.42
C SER A 137 8.51 -10.88 -16.27
N SER A 138 7.73 -10.32 -17.21
CA SER A 138 7.25 -8.94 -17.08
C SER A 138 6.17 -8.85 -16.00
N VAL A 139 6.23 -7.79 -15.19
CA VAL A 139 5.24 -7.47 -14.17
C VAL A 139 4.70 -6.08 -14.40
N VAL A 140 3.38 -5.97 -14.45
CA VAL A 140 2.65 -4.71 -14.52
C VAL A 140 2.04 -4.42 -13.17
N THR A 141 2.30 -3.23 -12.65
CA THR A 141 1.69 -2.71 -11.43
C THR A 141 0.63 -1.70 -11.82
N ALA A 142 -0.60 -1.88 -11.34
CA ALA A 142 -1.70 -0.94 -11.51
C ALA A 142 -2.07 -0.33 -10.15
N THR A 143 -2.01 1.00 -10.04
CA THR A 143 -2.30 1.71 -8.78
C THR A 143 -3.49 2.64 -8.94
N TYR A 144 -4.46 2.51 -8.03
CA TYR A 144 -5.62 3.38 -7.87
C TYR A 144 -5.38 4.27 -6.66
N ARG A 145 -5.59 5.57 -6.77
CA ARG A 145 -5.33 6.54 -5.69
C ARG A 145 -6.51 7.49 -5.48
N SER A 146 -6.75 7.87 -4.23
CA SER A 146 -7.63 8.99 -3.92
C SER A 146 -7.02 10.30 -4.44
N GLU A 147 -7.86 11.31 -4.67
CA GLU A 147 -7.42 12.61 -5.22
C GLU A 147 -6.41 13.33 -4.31
N ASP A 148 -6.50 13.10 -2.99
CA ASP A 148 -5.60 13.62 -1.97
C ASP A 148 -4.35 12.75 -1.75
N PHE A 149 -4.23 11.62 -2.47
CA PHE A 149 -3.18 10.62 -2.32
C PHE A 149 -3.09 10.03 -0.90
N GLY A 150 -4.14 10.20 -0.09
CA GLY A 150 -4.22 9.66 1.26
C GLY A 150 -4.57 8.17 1.29
N GLN A 151 -5.12 7.62 0.20
CA GLN A 151 -5.55 6.23 0.08
C GLN A 151 -5.09 5.65 -1.26
N ASP A 152 -4.69 4.39 -1.25
CA ASP A 152 -4.37 3.69 -2.49
C ASP A 152 -4.64 2.18 -2.43
N VAL A 153 -4.81 1.61 -3.62
CA VAL A 153 -4.84 0.17 -3.84
C VAL A 153 -3.93 -0.16 -5.00
N THR A 154 -3.09 -1.17 -4.81
CA THR A 154 -2.13 -1.62 -5.81
C THR A 154 -2.33 -3.09 -6.14
N PHE A 155 -2.33 -3.39 -7.44
CA PHE A 155 -2.47 -4.73 -7.97
C PHE A 155 -1.27 -5.03 -8.87
N TRP A 156 -0.66 -6.21 -8.68
CA TRP A 156 0.45 -6.67 -9.50
C TRP A 156 0.00 -7.83 -10.39
N PHE A 157 0.33 -7.70 -11.67
CA PHE A 157 0.01 -8.65 -12.70
C PHE A 157 1.31 -9.22 -13.27
N ASN A 158 1.47 -10.53 -13.26
CA ASN A 158 2.62 -11.21 -13.84
C ASN A 158 2.25 -11.73 -15.23
N MET A 159 3.14 -11.55 -16.20
CA MET A 159 3.02 -12.16 -17.51
C MET A 159 3.08 -13.68 -17.37
N SER A 160 1.99 -14.37 -17.71
CA SER A 160 1.89 -15.83 -17.70
C SER A 160 1.03 -16.30 -18.87
N ASN A 161 1.54 -17.22 -19.67
CA ASN A 161 0.84 -17.82 -20.81
C ASN A 161 0.21 -16.80 -21.78
N GLY A 162 0.90 -15.68 -22.01
CA GLY A 162 0.48 -14.63 -22.95
C GLY A 162 -0.59 -13.68 -22.42
N ALA A 163 -0.77 -13.59 -21.10
CA ALA A 163 -1.60 -12.57 -20.48
C ALA A 163 -1.01 -12.10 -19.14
N TYR A 164 -1.22 -10.84 -18.79
CA TYR A 164 -0.91 -10.32 -17.46
C TYR A 164 -1.99 -10.77 -16.47
N ARG A 165 -1.64 -11.60 -15.47
CA ARG A 165 -2.59 -12.13 -14.48
C ARG A 165 -2.27 -11.67 -13.07
N ILE A 166 -3.29 -11.29 -12.31
CA ILE A 166 -3.10 -10.84 -10.94
C ILE A 166 -2.48 -11.95 -10.08
N TYR A 167 -1.40 -11.63 -9.37
CA TYR A 167 -0.74 -12.56 -8.46
C TYR A 167 -0.52 -11.97 -7.06
N GLN A 168 -0.63 -10.65 -6.92
CA GLN A 168 -0.47 -9.97 -5.64
C GLN A 168 -1.31 -8.70 -5.60
N LYS A 169 -1.70 -8.29 -4.39
CA LYS A 169 -2.42 -7.03 -4.15
C LYS A 169 -2.09 -6.46 -2.78
N SER A 170 -2.20 -5.14 -2.64
CA SER A 170 -2.05 -4.41 -1.38
C SER A 170 -2.95 -3.19 -1.37
N PHE A 171 -3.15 -2.63 -0.19
CA PHE A 171 -3.83 -1.36 -0.02
C PHE A 171 -3.26 -0.59 1.15
N TYR A 172 -3.40 0.72 1.07
CA TYR A 172 -3.04 1.65 2.10
C TYR A 172 -4.24 2.50 2.46
N ASN A 173 -4.45 2.64 3.76
CA ASN A 173 -5.37 3.58 4.37
C ASN A 173 -6.82 3.47 3.87
N LEU A 174 -7.33 2.24 3.68
CA LEU A 174 -8.71 2.02 3.25
C LEU A 174 -9.69 2.06 4.42
N VAL A 175 -10.91 2.50 4.11
CA VAL A 175 -12.07 2.43 5.01
C VAL A 175 -12.59 1.00 5.06
N ASP A 176 -12.94 0.55 6.27
CA ASP A 176 -13.67 -0.70 6.53
C ASP A 176 -14.98 -0.38 7.27
N GLU A 177 -16.10 -0.79 6.69
CA GLU A 177 -17.44 -0.57 7.22
C GLU A 177 -17.67 -1.27 8.58
N ASN A 178 -16.86 -2.27 8.91
CA ASN A 178 -16.93 -2.97 10.20
C ASN A 178 -16.40 -2.12 11.38
N TYR A 179 -15.64 -1.06 11.10
CA TYR A 179 -15.06 -0.19 12.12
C TYR A 179 -15.49 1.27 11.88
N PRO A 180 -16.74 1.60 12.23
CA PRO A 180 -17.29 2.93 11.95
C PRO A 180 -16.61 4.01 12.79
N GLU A 181 -16.51 5.19 12.20
CA GLU A 181 -15.95 6.38 12.84
C GLU A 181 -17.02 7.16 13.60
N ALA A 182 -16.58 7.91 14.60
CA ALA A 182 -17.42 8.83 15.33
C ALA A 182 -17.80 10.04 14.46
N THR A 183 -19.04 10.46 14.61
CA THR A 183 -19.53 11.75 14.13
C THR A 183 -19.51 12.75 15.27
N ASP A 184 -19.55 14.05 14.97
CA ASP A 184 -19.63 15.11 15.99
C ASP A 184 -20.79 14.93 16.97
N GLU A 185 -21.88 14.25 16.56
CA GLU A 185 -23.05 14.02 17.40
C GLU A 185 -22.88 12.88 18.43
N ASN A 186 -21.98 11.94 18.17
CA ASN A 186 -21.83 10.72 18.99
C ASN A 186 -20.44 10.58 19.63
N PHE A 187 -19.51 11.48 19.29
CA PHE A 187 -18.17 11.46 19.84
C PHE A 187 -18.17 11.88 21.32
N VAL A 188 -17.52 11.07 22.15
CA VAL A 188 -17.27 11.37 23.56
C VAL A 188 -15.85 10.96 23.88
N PHE A 189 -14.97 11.94 24.12
CA PHE A 189 -13.61 11.65 24.55
C PHE A 189 -13.63 11.21 26.03
N LYS A 190 -13.36 9.92 26.27
CA LYS A 190 -13.38 9.30 27.60
C LYS A 190 -11.99 8.95 28.13
N TRP A 191 -10.95 9.43 27.45
CA TRP A 191 -9.64 8.87 27.63
C TRP A 191 -8.73 9.72 28.51
N ASP A 192 -7.91 9.04 29.28
CA ASP A 192 -6.79 9.61 30.04
C ASP A 192 -5.61 8.62 30.01
N GLN A 193 -4.46 9.04 30.56
CA GLN A 193 -3.27 8.19 30.59
C GLN A 193 -3.51 6.86 31.31
N ALA A 194 -4.24 6.89 32.42
CA ALA A 194 -4.54 5.69 33.21
C ALA A 194 -5.35 4.66 32.40
N THR A 195 -6.27 5.14 31.57
CA THR A 195 -7.11 4.33 30.69
C THR A 195 -6.28 3.62 29.62
N ILE A 196 -5.35 4.33 28.97
CA ILE A 196 -4.45 3.72 27.99
C ILE A 196 -3.54 2.70 28.66
N ASP A 197 -2.95 3.04 29.80
CA ASP A 197 -2.04 2.15 30.52
C ASP A 197 -2.75 0.84 30.89
N ALA A 198 -4.05 0.91 31.22
CA ALA A 198 -4.88 -0.25 31.56
C ALA A 198 -5.31 -1.12 30.36
N LEU A 199 -5.26 -0.65 29.12
CA LEU A 199 -5.60 -1.47 27.94
C LEU A 199 -4.76 -2.74 27.88
N ALA A 200 -5.38 -3.89 27.67
CA ALA A 200 -4.64 -5.12 27.47
C ALA A 200 -4.14 -5.19 26.01
N LEU A 201 -2.87 -5.53 25.82
CA LEU A 201 -2.46 -6.06 24.52
C LEU A 201 -3.28 -7.32 24.23
N ASP A 202 -3.56 -7.57 22.96
CA ASP A 202 -4.48 -8.59 22.44
C ASP A 202 -5.99 -8.32 22.64
N GLN A 203 -6.38 -7.19 23.23
CA GLN A 203 -7.78 -6.77 23.23
C GLN A 203 -8.26 -6.52 21.78
N SER A 204 -9.52 -6.85 21.49
CA SER A 204 -10.13 -6.62 20.18
C SER A 204 -10.55 -5.15 19.99
N PRO A 205 -10.62 -4.67 18.74
CA PRO A 205 -11.18 -3.35 18.46
C PRO A 205 -12.61 -3.19 18.97
N GLU A 206 -13.44 -4.24 18.87
CA GLU A 206 -14.85 -4.22 19.28
C GLU A 206 -15.00 -4.00 20.79
N GLU A 207 -14.20 -4.71 21.60
CA GLU A 207 -14.18 -4.52 23.06
C GLU A 207 -13.77 -3.09 23.45
N ILE A 208 -12.80 -2.52 22.73
CA ILE A 208 -12.35 -1.15 22.96
C ILE A 208 -13.44 -0.16 22.56
N MET A 209 -14.08 -0.34 21.40
CA MET A 209 -15.15 0.54 20.94
C MET A 209 -16.39 0.48 21.84
N GLU A 210 -16.74 -0.70 22.35
CA GLU A 210 -17.86 -0.86 23.30
C GLU A 210 -17.60 -0.08 24.60
N GLN A 211 -16.36 -0.11 25.08
CA GLN A 211 -15.99 0.54 26.35
C GLN A 211 -15.79 2.05 26.20
N TYR A 212 -15.10 2.48 25.14
CA TYR A 212 -14.59 3.85 25.02
C TYR A 212 -15.29 4.68 23.94
N GLY A 213 -16.19 4.09 23.16
CA GLY A 213 -16.90 4.74 22.06
C GLY A 213 -16.21 4.53 20.72
N LEU A 214 -16.77 5.13 19.66
CA LEU A 214 -16.20 5.02 18.32
C LEU A 214 -14.92 5.86 18.16
N PRO A 215 -13.95 5.41 17.35
CA PRO A 215 -12.75 6.19 17.05
C PRO A 215 -13.09 7.39 16.16
N THR A 216 -12.32 8.47 16.27
CA THR A 216 -12.33 9.59 15.32
C THR A 216 -11.89 9.14 13.92
N TYR A 217 -10.95 8.19 13.88
CA TYR A 217 -10.36 7.69 12.64
C TYR A 217 -10.14 6.18 12.70
N ALA A 218 -10.54 5.45 11.67
CA ALA A 218 -10.31 4.01 11.54
C ALA A 218 -9.94 3.64 10.10
N ARG A 219 -8.70 3.18 9.89
CA ARG A 219 -8.22 2.79 8.57
C ARG A 219 -7.37 1.54 8.62
N GLN A 220 -7.40 0.81 7.51
CA GLN A 220 -6.62 -0.40 7.36
C GLN A 220 -5.51 -0.24 6.34
N ASN A 221 -4.43 -0.96 6.62
CA ASN A 221 -3.37 -1.25 5.67
C ASN A 221 -3.30 -2.75 5.47
N GLY A 222 -3.02 -3.18 4.24
CA GLY A 222 -3.02 -4.61 3.97
C GLY A 222 -2.15 -5.01 2.78
N MET A 223 -1.60 -6.20 2.92
CA MET A 223 -1.01 -7.00 1.85
C MET A 223 -1.48 -8.45 2.06
N GLN A 224 -1.38 -9.32 1.05
CA GLN A 224 -2.04 -10.62 1.03
C GLN A 224 -2.01 -11.44 2.35
N ASP A 225 -0.89 -11.45 3.07
CA ASP A 225 -0.65 -12.16 4.33
C ASP A 225 -0.54 -11.24 5.56
N TYR A 226 -0.78 -9.94 5.38
CA TYR A 226 -0.62 -8.92 6.40
C TYR A 226 -1.83 -7.99 6.45
N ARG A 227 -2.35 -7.75 7.65
CA ARG A 227 -3.43 -6.79 7.88
C ARG A 227 -3.18 -6.03 9.17
N GLN A 228 -3.30 -4.71 9.06
CA GLN A 228 -3.20 -3.78 10.18
C GLN A 228 -4.43 -2.88 10.17
N LEU A 229 -4.98 -2.62 11.36
CA LEU A 229 -6.02 -1.62 11.60
C LEU A 229 -5.43 -0.56 12.53
N GLY A 230 -5.46 0.69 12.09
CA GLY A 230 -5.17 1.85 12.92
C GLY A 230 -6.47 2.48 13.39
N MET A 231 -6.57 2.76 14.68
CA MET A 231 -7.64 3.57 15.25
C MET A 231 -7.06 4.78 15.96
N MET A 232 -7.67 5.95 15.77
CA MET A 232 -7.35 7.14 16.53
C MET A 232 -8.56 7.68 17.29
N TYR A 233 -8.32 8.16 18.50
CA TYR A 233 -9.29 8.91 19.29
C TYR A 233 -8.67 10.27 19.62
N GLN A 234 -9.33 11.36 19.27
CA GLN A 234 -8.77 12.71 19.40
C GLN A 234 -9.80 13.62 20.04
N GLU A 235 -9.44 14.34 21.11
CA GLU A 235 -10.39 15.09 21.94
C GLU A 235 -11.30 16.04 21.14
N ASP A 236 -10.76 16.69 20.12
CA ASP A 236 -11.49 17.63 19.27
C ASP A 236 -12.26 16.96 18.10
N ASN A 237 -12.27 15.62 18.06
CA ASN A 237 -12.74 14.82 16.92
C ASN A 237 -12.11 15.21 15.56
N ASP A 238 -10.93 15.84 15.61
CA ASP A 238 -10.16 16.27 14.44
C ASP A 238 -9.06 15.24 14.17
N PRO A 239 -9.00 14.59 13.00
CA PRO A 239 -7.96 13.61 12.69
C PRO A 239 -6.54 14.21 12.67
N GLU A 240 -6.36 15.53 12.50
CA GLU A 240 -5.05 16.20 12.42
C GLU A 240 -4.47 16.62 13.78
N SER A 241 -5.18 16.38 14.89
CA SER A 241 -4.73 16.78 16.22
C SER A 241 -3.60 15.89 16.75
N THR A 242 -2.62 16.50 17.42
CA THR A 242 -1.46 15.78 18.00
C THR A 242 -1.40 15.84 19.52
N ILE A 243 -2.44 16.40 20.14
CA ILE A 243 -2.55 16.60 21.58
C ILE A 243 -3.89 16.03 22.03
N ASN A 244 -3.90 15.39 23.19
CA ASN A 244 -5.05 14.67 23.73
C ASN A 244 -5.57 13.67 22.68
N SER A 245 -4.62 12.90 22.14
CA SER A 245 -4.85 11.93 21.08
C SER A 245 -4.28 10.58 21.44
N ILE A 246 -4.91 9.56 20.88
CA ILE A 246 -4.61 8.15 21.14
C ILE A 246 -4.51 7.46 19.83
N HIS A 247 -3.46 6.68 19.67
CA HIS A 247 -3.24 5.85 18.52
C HIS A 247 -3.14 4.39 18.95
N LEU A 248 -4.06 3.57 18.43
CA LEU A 248 -4.12 2.14 18.67
C LEU A 248 -3.84 1.42 17.36
N VAL A 249 -2.91 0.47 17.41
CA VAL A 249 -2.55 -0.37 16.25
C VAL A 249 -2.90 -1.81 16.55
N PHE A 250 -3.73 -2.38 15.70
CA PHE A 250 -4.15 -3.77 15.76
C PHE A 250 -3.56 -4.53 14.57
N MET A 251 -3.17 -5.77 14.84
CA MET A 251 -2.70 -6.71 13.83
C MET A 251 -3.65 -7.89 13.74
N GLN A 252 -3.93 -8.34 12.52
CA GLN A 252 -4.73 -9.55 12.32
C GLN A 252 -3.92 -10.80 12.71
N ASN A 253 -4.53 -11.72 13.45
CA ASN A 253 -3.96 -13.02 13.79
C ASN A 253 -4.27 -14.08 12.71
N ASP A 254 -3.75 -15.30 12.88
CA ASP A 254 -3.97 -16.43 11.96
C ASP A 254 -5.45 -16.83 11.82
N GLN A 255 -6.30 -16.43 12.77
CA GLN A 255 -7.74 -16.65 12.76
C GLN A 255 -8.51 -15.53 12.04
N GLY A 256 -7.83 -14.49 11.56
CA GLY A 256 -8.46 -13.36 10.89
C GLY A 256 -8.96 -12.26 11.84
N GLU A 257 -8.64 -12.33 13.13
CA GLU A 257 -9.12 -11.40 14.16
C GLU A 257 -8.09 -10.31 14.45
N TYR A 258 -8.52 -9.06 14.56
CA TYR A 258 -7.65 -7.96 14.95
C TYR A 258 -7.38 -7.95 16.46
N ARG A 259 -6.11 -7.81 16.83
CA ARG A 259 -5.63 -7.84 18.21
C ARG A 259 -4.70 -6.67 18.47
N LEU A 260 -4.94 -5.93 19.57
CA LEU A 260 -4.15 -4.75 19.91
C LEU A 260 -2.68 -5.11 20.10
N LYS A 261 -1.79 -4.47 19.35
CA LYS A 261 -0.33 -4.68 19.44
C LYS A 261 0.43 -3.45 19.90
N SER A 262 -0.06 -2.25 19.57
CA SER A 262 0.52 -1.00 20.04
C SER A 262 -0.56 -0.06 20.53
N LYS A 263 -0.21 0.72 21.55
CA LYS A 263 -1.03 1.78 22.11
C LYS A 263 -0.11 2.95 22.47
N GLU A 264 -0.48 4.13 22.03
CA GLU A 264 0.21 5.37 22.32
C GLU A 264 -0.81 6.44 22.66
N GLY A 265 -0.52 7.25 23.67
CA GLY A 265 -1.32 8.41 24.04
C GLY A 265 -0.44 9.62 24.25
N VAL A 266 -0.88 10.76 23.73
CA VAL A 266 -0.26 12.04 23.96
C VAL A 266 -1.26 12.90 24.70
N PHE A 267 -1.06 13.10 26.01
CA PHE A 267 -1.88 13.99 26.82
C PHE A 267 -1.07 15.21 27.25
N ARG A 268 -1.70 16.39 27.19
CA ARG A 268 -1.15 17.61 27.78
C ARG A 268 -2.14 18.18 28.79
N ASP A 269 -1.58 18.67 29.90
CA ASP A 269 -2.31 19.38 30.96
C ASP A 269 -2.77 20.78 30.51
#